data_AF-A0A146FSJ9-F1
#
_entry.id   AF-A0A146FSJ9-F1
#
_cell.length_a   1.000
_cell.length_b   1.000
_cell.length_c   1.000
_cell.angle_alpha   90.00
_cell.angle_beta   90.00
_cell.angle_gamma   90.00
#
_symmetry.space_group_name_H-M   'P 1'
#
loop_
_entity.id
_entity.type
_entity.pdbx_description
1 polymer ?
#
loop_
_entity_poly.entity_id
_entity_poly.type
_entity_poly.pdbx_seq_one_letter_code
_entity_poly.pdbx_strand_id
1 'polypeptide(L)'
;MMALRKVHIPAILGSRDEKDDGEGGWGRQEQPTFHPTPPPTRSITLLLHTISGVAYTTGTELDNDHKEIHLSLSYIETITTNGNNSNPTAELTGVLTHELVHCYQHTAPPDSPPNTPHPPGGLIEGIADFVRLKAGLEPPHWKRPASAKERADKWDEGYQHTAYFLAWLEDVKVGKGAVGMMNDRLLRVGYADGFWEGLFGLGVLELWEEYGVWLDGGGGTGTTTSGGGCWEDEIVDRV
;
A
#
# COMPACT_ATOMS: atom_id res chain seq x y z
N MET A 1 16.72 7.13 -14.10
CA MET A 1 16.90 5.72 -14.48
C MET A 1 17.25 4.94 -13.21
N MET A 2 16.28 4.29 -12.56
CA MET A 2 16.56 3.40 -11.43
C MET A 2 17.17 2.10 -11.95
N ALA A 3 18.40 1.82 -11.55
CA ALA A 3 19.11 0.61 -11.94
C ALA A 3 18.73 -0.53 -10.99
N LEU A 4 17.86 -1.43 -11.44
CA LEU A 4 17.57 -2.68 -10.74
C LEU A 4 18.68 -3.69 -11.05
N ARG A 5 19.45 -4.08 -10.03
CA ARG A 5 20.46 -5.15 -10.13
C ARG A 5 19.77 -6.51 -10.25
N LYS A 6 20.21 -7.29 -11.24
CA LYS A 6 19.90 -8.71 -11.39
C LYS A 6 20.56 -9.53 -10.28
N VAL A 7 19.79 -10.38 -9.62
CA VAL A 7 20.31 -11.53 -8.87
C VAL A 7 19.50 -12.76 -9.28
N HIS A 8 20.21 -13.84 -9.59
CA HIS A 8 19.65 -15.08 -10.15
C HIS A 8 19.14 -15.98 -9.02
N ILE A 9 17.97 -16.61 -9.23
CA ILE A 9 17.32 -17.54 -8.28
C ILE A 9 16.93 -18.82 -9.03
N PRO A 10 17.23 -20.03 -8.50
CA PRO A 10 16.62 -21.27 -8.95
C PRO A 10 15.33 -21.57 -8.18
N ALA A 11 14.33 -22.12 -8.88
CA ALA A 11 13.04 -22.48 -8.33
C ALA A 11 13.14 -23.62 -7.30
N ILE A 12 12.46 -23.49 -6.16
CA ILE A 12 12.25 -24.60 -5.22
C ILE A 12 10.82 -25.12 -5.41
N LEU A 13 10.72 -26.26 -6.10
CA LEU A 13 9.56 -27.15 -6.03
C LEU A 13 9.65 -27.94 -4.72
N GLY A 14 8.54 -27.99 -3.99
CA GLY A 14 8.44 -28.74 -2.74
C GLY A 14 8.34 -30.25 -2.97
N SER A 15 8.94 -30.99 -2.06
CA SER A 15 8.54 -32.36 -1.73
C SER A 15 8.78 -32.57 -0.23
N ARG A 16 7.69 -32.80 0.49
CA ARG A 16 7.68 -33.32 1.87
C ARG A 16 8.32 -34.70 1.87
N ASP A 17 9.23 -34.95 2.81
CA ASP A 17 9.23 -36.15 3.66
C ASP A 17 10.11 -35.95 4.92
N GLU A 18 9.56 -36.50 6.01
CA GLU A 18 10.02 -36.78 7.39
C GLU A 18 11.29 -36.18 8.05
N LYS A 19 11.02 -35.70 9.29
CA LYS A 19 11.77 -35.73 10.56
C LYS A 19 13.28 -35.44 10.55
N ASP A 20 13.65 -34.36 11.23
CA ASP A 20 14.91 -34.29 11.96
C ASP A 20 14.78 -33.43 13.22
N ASP A 21 15.53 -33.82 14.24
CA ASP A 21 15.44 -33.40 15.62
C ASP A 21 16.51 -32.34 15.93
N GLY A 22 16.14 -31.23 16.60
CA GLY A 22 17.09 -30.43 17.37
C GLY A 22 17.46 -29.04 16.84
N GLU A 23 17.53 -28.13 17.82
CA GLU A 23 18.14 -26.79 17.81
C GLU A 23 17.42 -25.68 17.02
N GLY A 24 16.58 -24.94 17.76
CA GLY A 24 15.87 -23.74 17.31
C GLY A 24 16.82 -22.58 17.01
N GLY A 25 17.34 -22.54 15.79
CA GLY A 25 17.77 -21.32 15.13
C GLY A 25 16.54 -20.55 14.66
N TRP A 26 16.36 -19.31 15.13
CA TRP A 26 15.39 -18.38 14.55
C TRP A 26 15.89 -18.06 13.13
N GLY A 27 15.41 -18.83 12.16
CA GLY A 27 15.71 -18.62 10.75
C GLY A 27 15.41 -17.17 10.39
N ARG A 28 16.37 -16.49 9.76
CA ARG A 28 16.14 -15.18 9.15
C ARG A 28 14.93 -15.34 8.21
N GLN A 29 13.82 -14.68 8.52
CA GLN A 29 12.73 -14.52 7.57
C GLN A 29 13.32 -13.85 6.33
N GLU A 30 13.44 -14.62 5.24
CA GLU A 30 13.90 -14.10 3.96
C GLU A 30 12.88 -13.05 3.50
N GLN A 31 13.37 -11.84 3.25
CA GLN A 31 12.53 -10.74 2.79
C GLN A 31 11.93 -11.08 1.43
N PRO A 32 10.65 -10.79 1.19
CA PRO A 32 10.03 -11.01 -0.11
C PRO A 32 10.76 -10.23 -1.21
N THR A 33 11.00 -10.86 -2.37
CA THR A 33 11.68 -10.20 -3.50
C THR A 33 10.79 -10.17 -4.73
N PHE A 34 10.67 -8.99 -5.35
CA PHE A 34 9.98 -8.79 -6.62
C PHE A 34 10.69 -7.71 -7.44
N HIS A 35 10.42 -7.67 -8.74
CA HIS A 35 10.88 -6.60 -9.62
C HIS A 35 9.70 -5.68 -9.95
N PRO A 36 9.62 -4.48 -9.34
CA PRO A 36 8.53 -3.55 -9.61
C PRO A 36 8.47 -3.25 -11.11
N THR A 37 7.29 -3.45 -11.69
CA THR A 37 6.99 -3.01 -13.06
C THR A 37 6.02 -1.84 -12.94
N PRO A 38 6.50 -0.58 -12.99
CA PRO A 38 5.60 0.56 -12.95
C PRO A 38 4.64 0.53 -14.16
N PRO A 39 3.40 1.01 -14.02
CA PRO A 39 2.55 1.27 -15.18
C PRO A 39 3.25 2.14 -16.23
N PRO A 40 2.81 2.10 -17.49
CA PRO A 40 3.35 2.92 -18.57
C PRO A 40 3.11 4.43 -18.42
N THR A 41 2.71 4.91 -17.23
CA THR A 41 2.45 6.32 -16.93
C THR A 41 3.62 7.20 -17.39
N ARG A 42 3.38 8.03 -18.42
CA ARG A 42 4.39 8.90 -19.06
C ARG A 42 4.39 10.30 -18.48
N SER A 43 3.23 10.78 -18.04
CA SER A 43 3.11 12.10 -17.42
C SER A 43 1.95 12.14 -16.44
N ILE A 44 2.10 13.02 -15.45
CA ILE A 44 1.07 13.32 -14.47
C ILE A 44 0.88 14.82 -14.45
N THR A 45 -0.34 15.29 -14.70
CA THR A 45 -0.70 16.71 -14.66
C THR A 45 -1.48 16.99 -13.37
N LEU A 46 -1.02 17.97 -12.60
CA LEU A 46 -1.75 18.45 -11.41
C LEU A 46 -2.63 19.64 -11.81
N LEU A 47 -3.93 19.53 -11.59
CA LEU A 47 -4.91 20.58 -11.84
C LEU A 47 -5.50 21.08 -10.52
N LEU A 48 -5.35 22.38 -10.28
CA LEU A 48 -5.96 23.05 -9.12
C LEU A 48 -7.19 23.82 -9.59
N HIS A 49 -8.38 23.39 -9.16
CA HIS A 49 -9.63 24.04 -9.52
C HIS A 49 -10.73 23.75 -8.51
N THR A 50 -11.86 24.44 -8.62
CA THR A 50 -12.99 24.25 -7.71
C THR A 50 -13.75 22.98 -8.08
N ILE A 51 -13.69 21.98 -7.20
CA ILE A 51 -14.43 20.73 -7.30
C ILE A 51 -15.04 20.38 -5.94
N SER A 52 -16.05 19.51 -5.95
CA SER A 52 -16.51 18.84 -4.73
C SER A 52 -15.47 17.83 -4.24
N GLY A 53 -15.38 17.61 -2.93
CA GLY A 53 -14.45 16.66 -2.34
C GLY A 53 -13.04 17.23 -2.16
N VAL A 54 -12.07 16.32 -2.01
CA VAL A 54 -10.67 16.65 -1.67
C VAL A 54 -9.81 16.64 -2.93
N ALA A 55 -9.65 15.46 -3.53
CA ALA A 55 -8.93 15.26 -4.76
C ALA A 55 -9.45 14.00 -5.48
N TYR A 56 -9.03 13.80 -6.72
CA TYR A 56 -9.18 12.52 -7.43
C TYR A 56 -8.14 12.39 -8.54
N THR A 57 -7.88 11.14 -8.94
CA THR A 57 -6.99 10.77 -10.04
C THR A 57 -7.77 10.15 -11.19
N THR A 58 -7.45 10.53 -12.41
CA THR A 58 -8.03 9.94 -13.63
C THR A 58 -6.99 9.78 -14.74
N GLY A 59 -7.28 8.96 -15.74
CA GLY A 59 -6.58 8.98 -17.03
C GLY A 59 -7.08 10.13 -17.92
N THR A 60 -6.35 10.43 -18.98
CA THR A 60 -6.79 11.40 -20.01
C THR A 60 -7.65 10.73 -21.10
N GLU A 61 -8.33 11.55 -21.90
CA GLU A 61 -9.05 11.09 -23.10
C GLU A 61 -8.13 10.52 -24.19
N LEU A 62 -6.84 10.90 -24.20
CA LEU A 62 -5.86 10.42 -25.18
C LEU A 62 -5.49 8.96 -24.94
N ASP A 63 -5.06 8.68 -23.70
CA ASP A 63 -4.73 7.35 -23.22
C ASP A 63 -4.63 7.35 -21.68
N ASN A 64 -4.61 6.14 -21.13
CA ASN A 64 -4.44 5.92 -19.69
C ASN A 64 -2.98 6.07 -19.20
N ASP A 65 -2.02 6.34 -20.09
CA ASP A 65 -0.61 6.58 -19.73
C ASP A 65 -0.36 8.03 -19.33
N HIS A 66 -1.28 8.94 -19.68
CA HIS A 66 -1.30 10.29 -19.12
C HIS A 66 -2.33 10.32 -17.99
N LYS A 67 -1.89 10.73 -16.81
CA LYS A 67 -2.74 10.84 -15.62
C LYS A 67 -2.96 12.29 -15.25
N GLU A 68 -4.13 12.56 -14.67
CA GLU A 68 -4.48 13.84 -14.11
C GLU A 68 -4.81 13.66 -12.63
N ILE A 69 -4.23 14.51 -11.79
CA ILE A 69 -4.59 14.65 -10.38
C ILE A 69 -5.33 15.99 -10.28
N HIS A 70 -6.57 15.95 -9.82
CA HIS A 70 -7.37 17.15 -9.60
C HIS A 70 -7.47 17.40 -8.10
N LEU A 71 -7.00 18.56 -7.64
CA LEU A 71 -7.02 18.95 -6.23
C LEU A 71 -7.94 20.15 -6.02
N SER A 72 -8.83 20.05 -5.02
CA SER A 72 -9.85 21.05 -4.75
C SER A 72 -9.28 22.34 -4.16
N LEU A 73 -9.53 23.47 -4.83
CA LEU A 73 -9.21 24.80 -4.30
C LEU A 73 -9.93 25.08 -2.98
N SER A 74 -11.18 24.61 -2.83
CA SER A 74 -11.95 24.77 -1.59
C SER A 74 -11.36 23.95 -0.44
N TYR A 75 -10.80 22.78 -0.74
CA TYR A 75 -10.08 22.00 0.25
C TYR A 75 -8.77 22.69 0.67
N ILE A 76 -7.97 23.17 -0.29
CA ILE A 76 -6.74 23.94 -0.03
C ILE A 76 -7.03 25.14 0.87
N GLU A 77 -8.06 25.93 0.54
CA GLU A 77 -8.49 27.06 1.37
C GLU A 77 -8.87 26.61 2.78
N THR A 78 -9.64 25.53 2.91
CA THR A 78 -10.07 24.99 4.21
C THR A 78 -8.86 24.64 5.07
N ILE A 79 -7.92 23.85 4.56
CA ILE A 79 -6.79 23.38 5.36
C ILE A 79 -5.77 24.48 5.67
N THR A 80 -5.67 25.52 4.84
CA THR A 80 -4.69 26.62 5.03
C THR A 80 -5.21 27.73 5.93
N THR A 81 -6.53 27.88 6.01
CA THR A 81 -7.17 28.91 6.85
C THR A 81 -7.72 28.38 8.17
N ASN A 82 -7.89 27.06 8.30
CA ASN A 82 -8.30 26.42 9.55
C ASN A 82 -7.15 26.45 10.57
N GLY A 83 -7.29 27.29 11.60
CA GLY A 83 -6.31 27.44 12.68
C GLY A 83 -6.05 26.18 13.52
N ASN A 84 -6.84 25.12 13.36
CA ASN A 84 -6.59 23.81 14.00
C ASN A 84 -5.66 22.90 13.18
N ASN A 85 -5.33 23.26 11.93
CA ASN A 85 -4.34 22.53 11.15
C ASN A 85 -2.94 23.10 11.42
N SER A 86 -2.17 22.40 12.24
CA SER A 86 -0.81 22.81 12.59
C SER A 86 0.20 22.63 11.46
N ASN A 87 -0.14 21.86 10.40
CA ASN A 87 0.75 21.63 9.26
C ASN A 87 -0.01 21.40 7.93
N PRO A 88 -0.53 22.48 7.30
CA PRO A 88 -1.24 22.37 6.02
C PRO A 88 -0.39 21.78 4.89
N THR A 89 0.93 22.02 4.89
CA THR A 89 1.85 21.45 3.91
C THR A 89 1.89 19.92 4.00
N ALA A 90 1.99 19.35 5.21
CA ALA A 90 1.99 17.91 5.38
C ALA A 90 0.66 17.28 4.94
N GLU A 91 -0.48 17.93 5.19
CA GLU A 91 -1.78 17.45 4.72
C GLU A 91 -1.84 17.42 3.18
N LEU A 92 -1.43 18.51 2.52
CA LEU A 92 -1.39 18.57 1.05
C LEU A 92 -0.46 17.53 0.45
N THR A 93 0.73 17.37 1.02
CA THR A 93 1.68 16.33 0.59
C THR A 93 1.07 14.94 0.78
N GLY A 94 0.35 14.71 1.88
CA GLY A 94 -0.35 13.44 2.13
C GLY A 94 -1.43 13.15 1.10
N VAL A 95 -2.28 14.12 0.77
CA VAL A 95 -3.31 14.00 -0.29
C VAL A 95 -2.66 13.75 -1.65
N LEU A 96 -1.64 14.52 -2.03
CA LEU A 96 -0.95 14.31 -3.31
C LEU A 96 -0.24 12.96 -3.36
N THR A 97 0.31 12.48 -2.24
CA THR A 97 0.92 11.15 -2.14
C THR A 97 -0.11 10.06 -2.39
N HIS A 98 -1.29 10.16 -1.78
CA HIS A 98 -2.41 9.24 -2.01
C HIS A 98 -2.78 9.19 -3.50
N GLU A 99 -3.05 10.35 -4.11
CA GLU A 99 -3.43 10.43 -5.52
C GLU A 99 -2.33 9.92 -6.47
N LEU A 100 -1.07 10.20 -6.15
CA LEU A 100 0.07 9.74 -6.91
C LEU A 100 0.15 8.20 -6.93
N VAL A 101 -0.27 7.52 -5.87
CA VAL A 101 -0.29 6.05 -5.85
C VAL A 101 -1.25 5.51 -6.90
N HIS A 102 -2.43 6.10 -7.08
CA HIS A 102 -3.36 5.68 -8.12
C HIS A 102 -2.79 5.81 -9.55
N CYS A 103 -1.80 6.67 -9.75
CA CYS A 103 -1.08 6.76 -11.03
C CYS A 103 -0.14 5.57 -11.29
N TYR A 104 0.28 4.84 -10.25
CA TYR A 104 1.23 3.73 -10.30
C TYR A 104 0.67 2.38 -9.84
N GLN A 105 -0.58 2.36 -9.41
CA GLN A 105 -1.27 1.19 -8.92
C GLN A 105 -1.86 0.39 -10.08
N HIS A 106 -1.62 -0.92 -10.09
CA HIS A 106 -2.23 -1.85 -11.03
C HIS A 106 -3.54 -2.36 -10.45
N THR A 107 -4.53 -2.57 -11.31
CA THR A 107 -5.83 -3.14 -10.92
C THR A 107 -6.21 -4.38 -11.74
N ALA A 108 -5.59 -4.56 -12.91
CA ALA A 108 -5.68 -5.74 -13.75
C ALA A 108 -4.53 -5.75 -14.79
N PRO A 109 -4.22 -6.90 -15.40
CA PRO A 109 -3.34 -6.95 -16.58
C PRO A 109 -3.86 -6.08 -17.75
N PRO A 110 -2.99 -5.45 -18.57
CA PRO A 110 -3.40 -4.54 -19.65
C PRO A 110 -4.36 -5.13 -20.68
N ASP A 111 -4.21 -6.42 -21.00
CA ASP A 111 -5.01 -7.12 -22.02
C ASP A 111 -6.17 -7.94 -21.41
N SER A 112 -6.62 -7.55 -20.22
CA SER A 112 -7.69 -8.24 -19.50
C SER A 112 -9.03 -8.16 -20.23
N PRO A 113 -9.81 -9.26 -20.27
CA PRO A 113 -11.18 -9.23 -20.74
C PRO A 113 -12.05 -8.20 -19.98
N PRO A 114 -13.11 -7.64 -20.59
CA PRO A 114 -13.96 -6.61 -19.96
C PRO A 114 -14.62 -7.03 -18.64
N ASN A 115 -14.75 -8.33 -18.39
CA ASN A 115 -15.37 -8.89 -17.19
C ASN A 115 -14.33 -9.43 -16.18
N THR A 116 -13.06 -9.05 -16.33
CA THR A 116 -12.02 -9.41 -15.35
C THR A 116 -12.40 -8.80 -14.00
N PRO A 117 -12.40 -9.59 -12.91
CA PRO A 117 -12.67 -9.04 -11.60
C PRO A 117 -11.59 -8.03 -11.20
N HIS A 118 -12.05 -6.90 -10.68
CA HIS A 118 -11.19 -5.85 -10.16
C HIS A 118 -11.03 -6.01 -8.64
N PRO A 119 -9.91 -5.54 -8.06
CA PRO A 119 -9.80 -5.44 -6.61
C PRO A 119 -10.92 -4.55 -6.05
N PRO A 120 -11.43 -4.85 -4.84
CA PRO A 120 -12.46 -4.04 -4.23
C PRO A 120 -11.94 -2.61 -4.00
N GLY A 121 -12.83 -1.63 -4.08
CA GLY A 121 -12.47 -0.20 -3.95
C GLY A 121 -11.68 0.09 -2.67
N GLY A 122 -12.06 -0.50 -1.53
CA GLY A 122 -11.30 -0.29 -0.29
C GLY A 122 -9.89 -0.86 -0.31
N LEU A 123 -9.60 -1.90 -1.09
CA LEU A 123 -8.20 -2.31 -1.31
C LEU A 123 -7.44 -1.26 -2.12
N ILE A 124 -8.09 -0.67 -3.14
CA ILE A 124 -7.48 0.36 -3.98
C ILE A 124 -7.09 1.57 -3.13
N GLU A 125 -8.07 2.12 -2.39
CA GLU A 125 -7.88 3.25 -1.46
C GLU A 125 -6.90 2.91 -0.34
N GLY A 126 -6.99 1.69 0.20
CA GLY A 126 -6.13 1.21 1.28
C GLY A 126 -4.66 1.12 0.91
N ILE A 127 -4.33 0.76 -0.33
CA ILE A 127 -2.94 0.76 -0.82
C ILE A 127 -2.41 2.20 -0.93
N ALA A 128 -3.23 3.15 -1.41
CA ALA A 128 -2.85 4.55 -1.48
C ALA A 128 -2.56 5.13 -0.08
N ASP A 129 -3.44 4.86 0.88
CA ASP A 129 -3.26 5.29 2.26
C ASP A 129 -2.17 4.51 3.02
N PHE A 130 -1.88 3.26 2.63
CA PHE A 130 -0.72 2.54 3.13
C PHE A 130 0.58 3.25 2.75
N VAL A 131 0.74 3.70 1.50
CA VAL A 131 1.94 4.45 1.09
C VAL A 131 2.02 5.79 1.82
N ARG A 132 0.89 6.51 1.96
CA ARG A 132 0.80 7.73 2.76
C ARG A 132 1.23 7.50 4.21
N LEU A 133 0.78 6.40 4.82
CA LEU A 133 1.17 5.96 6.17
C LEU A 133 2.67 5.71 6.26
N LYS A 134 3.24 4.92 5.32
CA LYS A 134 4.68 4.60 5.32
C LYS A 134 5.57 5.81 5.04
N ALA A 135 5.03 6.85 4.40
CA ALA A 135 5.68 8.14 4.21
C ALA A 135 5.62 9.07 5.46
N GLY A 136 4.95 8.66 6.53
CA GLY A 136 4.79 9.49 7.73
C GLY A 136 3.85 10.68 7.54
N LEU A 137 2.92 10.59 6.59
CA LEU A 137 1.98 11.65 6.21
C LEU A 137 0.56 11.36 6.71
N GLU A 138 0.42 10.59 7.79
CA GLU A 138 -0.88 10.32 8.40
C GLU A 138 -1.48 11.62 8.98
N PRO A 139 -2.75 11.94 8.70
CA PRO A 139 -3.39 13.11 9.26
C PRO A 139 -3.74 12.88 10.75
N PRO A 140 -3.84 13.94 11.58
CA PRO A 140 -4.00 13.82 13.03
C PRO A 140 -5.23 13.05 13.53
N HIS A 141 -6.23 12.86 12.67
CA HIS A 141 -7.47 12.16 13.00
C HIS A 141 -7.39 10.65 12.73
N TRP A 142 -6.35 10.16 12.06
CA TRP A 142 -6.14 8.73 11.89
C TRP A 142 -5.81 8.07 13.23
N LYS A 143 -6.41 6.90 13.43
CA LYS A 143 -6.28 6.13 14.67
C LYS A 143 -6.14 4.66 14.32
N ARG A 144 -4.95 4.12 14.60
CA ARG A 144 -4.75 2.67 14.57
C ARG A 144 -5.66 2.03 15.62
N PRO A 145 -6.43 0.97 15.27
CA PRO A 145 -7.25 0.26 16.25
C PRO A 145 -6.35 -0.39 17.31
N ALA A 146 -6.74 -0.36 18.58
CA ALA A 146 -5.98 -0.95 19.68
C ALA A 146 -6.38 -2.41 19.99
N SER A 147 -7.51 -2.88 19.44
CA SER A 147 -8.04 -4.22 19.65
C SER A 147 -8.82 -4.71 18.43
N ALA A 148 -9.11 -6.01 18.38
CA ALA A 148 -9.92 -6.60 17.33
C ALA A 148 -11.29 -5.91 17.20
N LYS A 149 -11.87 -5.50 18.33
CA LYS A 149 -13.17 -4.83 18.44
C LYS A 149 -13.18 -3.39 17.91
N GLU A 150 -12.02 -2.73 17.89
CA GLU A 150 -11.89 -1.34 17.41
C GLU A 150 -11.60 -1.26 15.91
N ARG A 151 -11.31 -2.39 15.26
CA ARG A 151 -11.16 -2.45 13.80
C ARG A 151 -12.48 -2.16 13.11
N ALA A 152 -12.40 -1.86 11.82
CA ALA A 152 -13.57 -1.78 10.97
C ALA A 152 -14.25 -3.15 10.81
N ASP A 153 -15.52 -3.17 10.42
CA ASP A 153 -16.28 -4.43 10.29
C ASP A 153 -15.75 -5.31 9.15
N LYS A 154 -15.16 -4.72 8.11
CA LYS A 154 -14.57 -5.42 6.96
C LYS A 154 -13.14 -4.97 6.70
N TRP A 155 -12.36 -5.87 6.10
CA TRP A 155 -10.96 -5.64 5.77
C TRP A 155 -10.77 -4.59 4.65
N ASP A 156 -11.76 -4.43 3.77
CA ASP A 156 -11.79 -3.53 2.61
C ASP A 156 -12.71 -2.31 2.81
N GLU A 157 -12.81 -1.79 4.03
CA GLU A 157 -13.47 -0.49 4.29
C GLU A 157 -12.66 0.71 3.74
N GLY A 158 -11.44 0.47 3.27
CA GLY A 158 -10.60 1.48 2.64
C GLY A 158 -9.87 2.39 3.63
N TYR A 159 -9.21 3.39 3.05
CA TYR A 159 -8.48 4.43 3.76
C TYR A 159 -7.56 3.90 4.88
N GLN A 160 -7.52 4.59 6.02
CA GLN A 160 -6.73 4.21 7.20
C GLN A 160 -6.98 2.76 7.67
N HIS A 161 -8.20 2.24 7.54
CA HIS A 161 -8.57 0.93 8.08
C HIS A 161 -7.84 -0.18 7.33
N THR A 162 -7.94 -0.16 6.01
CA THR A 162 -7.21 -1.08 5.16
C THR A 162 -5.71 -0.78 5.19
N ALA A 163 -5.29 0.50 5.26
CA ALA A 163 -3.88 0.88 5.34
C ALA A 163 -3.16 0.31 6.57
N TYR A 164 -3.77 0.37 7.76
CA TYR A 164 -3.17 -0.21 8.98
C TYR A 164 -3.08 -1.74 8.94
N PHE A 165 -4.03 -2.40 8.28
CA PHE A 165 -3.97 -3.84 8.04
C PHE A 165 -2.87 -4.23 7.05
N LEU A 166 -2.74 -3.49 5.94
CA LEU A 166 -1.63 -3.67 4.99
C LEU A 166 -0.27 -3.38 5.66
N ALA A 167 -0.21 -2.40 6.57
CA ALA A 167 0.98 -2.14 7.37
C ALA A 167 1.32 -3.29 8.32
N TRP A 168 0.33 -3.93 8.95
CA TRP A 168 0.57 -5.14 9.73
C TRP A 168 1.05 -6.30 8.85
N LEU A 169 0.47 -6.48 7.66
CA LEU A 169 0.94 -7.51 6.72
C LEU A 169 2.41 -7.29 6.37
N GLU A 170 2.81 -6.06 6.04
CA GLU A 170 4.19 -5.74 5.69
C GLU A 170 5.15 -5.80 6.90
N ASP A 171 4.80 -5.15 8.00
CA ASP A 171 5.73 -4.90 9.11
C ASP A 171 5.82 -6.09 10.09
N VAL A 172 4.82 -6.98 10.11
CA VAL A 172 4.71 -8.05 11.11
C VAL A 172 4.57 -9.43 10.47
N LYS A 173 3.62 -9.60 9.54
CA LYS A 173 3.23 -10.95 9.10
C LYS A 173 4.10 -11.53 7.99
N VAL A 174 4.42 -10.72 6.98
CA VAL A 174 5.01 -11.17 5.71
C VAL A 174 6.42 -10.62 5.53
N GLY A 175 6.64 -9.33 5.79
CA GLY A 175 7.91 -8.65 5.57
C GLY A 175 7.82 -7.53 4.54
N LYS A 176 8.86 -6.69 4.52
CA LYS A 176 8.93 -5.48 3.69
C LYS A 176 8.77 -5.83 2.21
N GLY A 177 7.86 -5.13 1.53
CA GLY A 177 7.56 -5.37 0.12
C GLY A 177 6.32 -6.23 -0.11
N ALA A 178 5.61 -6.68 0.94
CA ALA A 178 4.34 -7.41 0.81
C ALA A 178 3.31 -6.68 -0.05
N VAL A 179 3.12 -5.37 0.16
CA VAL A 179 2.18 -4.56 -0.65
C VAL A 179 2.70 -4.35 -2.07
N GLY A 180 4.02 -4.30 -2.25
CA GLY A 180 4.65 -4.26 -3.57
C GLY A 180 4.40 -5.52 -4.38
N MET A 181 4.50 -6.70 -3.76
CA MET A 181 4.15 -7.98 -4.39
C MET A 181 2.66 -8.06 -4.75
N MET A 182 1.80 -7.49 -3.91
CA MET A 182 0.38 -7.40 -4.20
C MET A 182 0.12 -6.58 -5.47
N ASN A 183 0.75 -5.41 -5.59
CA ASN A 183 0.64 -4.58 -6.79
C ASN A 183 1.20 -5.29 -8.04
N ASP A 184 2.32 -6.00 -7.91
CA ASP A 184 2.89 -6.82 -9.00
C ASP A 184 1.97 -7.99 -9.39
N ARG A 185 1.30 -8.63 -8.43
CA ARG A 185 0.32 -9.68 -8.69
C ARG A 185 -0.90 -9.16 -9.43
N LEU A 186 -1.39 -7.96 -9.08
CA LEU A 186 -2.48 -7.29 -9.81
C LEU A 186 -2.11 -7.04 -11.27
N LEU A 187 -0.86 -6.68 -11.57
CA LEU A 187 -0.37 -6.55 -12.95
C LEU A 187 -0.32 -7.90 -13.69
N ARG A 188 0.23 -8.93 -13.05
CA ARG A 188 0.55 -10.19 -13.75
C ARG A 188 -0.65 -11.11 -13.91
N VAL A 189 -1.54 -11.13 -12.91
CA VAL A 189 -2.60 -12.12 -12.78
C VAL A 189 -3.97 -11.47 -12.57
N GLY A 190 -4.01 -10.26 -12.02
CA GLY A 190 -5.26 -9.60 -11.64
C GLY A 190 -5.79 -10.10 -10.31
N TYR A 191 -6.97 -9.60 -9.94
CA TYR A 191 -7.63 -9.94 -8.68
C TYR A 191 -8.57 -11.12 -8.87
N ALA A 192 -8.05 -12.34 -8.77
CA ALA A 192 -8.80 -13.58 -9.00
C ALA A 192 -8.87 -14.48 -7.75
N ASP A 193 -9.63 -15.57 -7.83
CA ASP A 193 -9.71 -16.57 -6.75
C ASP A 193 -8.31 -17.02 -6.31
N GLY A 194 -8.09 -17.11 -5.00
CA GLY A 194 -6.79 -17.48 -4.44
C GLY A 194 -5.75 -16.35 -4.46
N PHE A 195 -6.13 -15.10 -4.72
CA PHE A 195 -5.20 -13.96 -4.78
C PHE A 195 -4.36 -13.81 -3.50
N TRP A 196 -5.02 -13.85 -2.35
CA TRP A 196 -4.38 -13.65 -1.05
C TRP A 196 -3.61 -14.90 -0.61
N GLU A 197 -4.18 -16.08 -0.82
CA GLU A 197 -3.56 -17.37 -0.54
C GLU A 197 -2.27 -17.54 -1.33
N GLY A 198 -2.28 -17.16 -2.61
CA GLY A 198 -1.12 -17.23 -3.48
C GLY A 198 0.00 -16.26 -3.12
N LEU A 199 -0.31 -15.16 -2.42
CA LEU A 199 0.67 -14.16 -1.98
C LEU A 199 1.19 -14.43 -0.56
N PHE A 200 0.29 -14.79 0.36
CA PHE A 200 0.54 -14.77 1.79
C PHE A 200 0.20 -16.10 2.49
N GLY A 201 -0.22 -17.12 1.73
CA GLY A 201 -0.51 -18.46 2.22
C GLY A 201 -1.87 -18.64 2.90
N LEU A 202 -2.65 -17.57 3.07
CA LEU A 202 -3.95 -17.55 3.74
C LEU A 202 -4.94 -16.66 2.98
N GLY A 203 -6.23 -16.94 3.14
CA GLY A 203 -7.28 -16.08 2.60
C GLY A 203 -7.37 -14.76 3.35
N VAL A 204 -7.89 -13.71 2.71
CA VAL A 204 -7.95 -12.37 3.30
C VAL A 204 -8.75 -12.32 4.60
N LEU A 205 -9.81 -13.11 4.72
CA LEU A 205 -10.62 -13.18 5.94
C LEU A 205 -9.83 -13.82 7.09
N GLU A 206 -9.02 -14.83 6.81
CA GLU A 206 -8.15 -15.45 7.82
C GLU A 206 -7.05 -14.48 8.25
N LEU A 207 -6.42 -13.77 7.31
CA LEU A 207 -5.44 -12.73 7.59
C LEU A 207 -6.05 -11.58 8.41
N TRP A 208 -7.29 -11.21 8.11
CA TRP A 208 -8.02 -10.20 8.87
C TRP A 208 -8.26 -10.66 10.31
N GLU A 209 -8.64 -11.92 10.54
CA GLU A 209 -8.76 -12.46 11.90
C GLU A 209 -7.42 -12.52 12.63
N GLU A 210 -6.34 -12.95 11.98
CA GLU A 210 -4.99 -12.93 12.57
C GLU A 210 -4.55 -11.51 12.96
N TYR A 211 -4.87 -10.51 12.13
CA TYR A 211 -4.65 -9.10 12.47
C TYR A 211 -5.40 -8.70 13.75
N GLY A 212 -6.66 -9.14 13.89
CA GLY A 212 -7.45 -8.94 15.10
C GLY A 212 -6.80 -9.55 16.34
N VAL A 213 -6.37 -10.81 16.26
CA VAL A 213 -5.67 -11.51 17.36
C VAL A 213 -4.38 -10.80 17.73
N TRP A 214 -3.62 -10.32 16.73
CA TRP A 214 -2.39 -9.56 16.97
C TRP A 214 -2.65 -8.24 17.71
N LEU A 215 -3.74 -7.53 17.39
CA LEU A 215 -4.15 -6.33 18.11
C LEU A 215 -4.51 -6.63 19.57
N ASP A 216 -5.31 -7.67 19.82
CA ASP A 216 -5.70 -8.08 21.17
C ASP A 216 -4.49 -8.52 22.02
N GLY A 217 -3.43 -9.01 21.38
CA GLY A 217 -2.14 -9.30 22.00
C GLY A 217 -1.31 -8.07 22.36
N GLY A 218 -1.82 -6.85 22.16
CA GLY A 218 -1.14 -5.58 22.45
C GLY A 218 -0.37 -4.99 21.26
N GLY A 219 -0.41 -5.63 20.09
CA GLY A 219 0.29 -5.15 18.88
C GLY A 219 -0.13 -3.75 18.43
N GLY A 220 -1.38 -3.36 18.70
CA GLY A 220 -1.90 -2.02 18.39
C GLY A 220 -1.37 -0.89 19.28
N THR A 221 -0.76 -1.23 20.42
CA THR A 221 -0.30 -0.25 21.44
C THR A 221 1.20 0.07 21.36
N GLY A 222 1.93 -0.56 20.44
CA GLY A 222 3.36 -0.33 20.26
C GLY A 222 3.63 1.02 19.62
N THR A 223 4.15 1.97 20.40
CA THR A 223 4.82 3.17 19.90
C THR A 223 5.76 2.77 18.78
N THR A 224 5.56 3.33 17.58
CA THR A 224 6.52 3.30 16.47
C THR A 224 7.89 3.67 17.02
N THR A 225 8.73 2.66 17.27
CA THR A 225 10.16 2.89 17.41
C THR A 225 10.58 3.31 16.03
N SER A 226 10.94 4.58 15.92
CA SER A 226 11.53 5.23 14.75
C SER A 226 12.82 4.52 14.34
N GLY A 227 12.70 3.34 13.74
CA GLY A 227 13.68 2.76 12.82
C GLY A 227 13.45 3.33 11.43
N GLY A 228 13.37 4.67 11.34
CA GLY A 228 13.26 5.39 10.08
C GLY A 228 14.54 5.22 9.29
N GLY A 229 14.53 4.31 8.32
CA GLY A 229 15.36 4.47 7.15
C GLY A 229 14.84 5.69 6.41
N CYS A 230 15.56 6.80 6.53
CA CYS A 230 15.31 8.04 5.82
C CYS A 230 15.39 7.77 4.31
N TRP A 231 14.24 7.68 3.64
CA TRP A 231 14.19 7.55 2.19
C TRP A 231 14.48 8.88 1.47
N GLU A 232 14.54 9.99 2.21
CA GLU A 232 14.82 11.33 1.67
C GLU A 232 16.31 11.52 1.33
N ASP A 233 17.22 10.78 1.97
CA ASP A 233 18.68 10.95 1.77
C ASP A 233 19.23 10.24 0.53
N GLU A 234 18.44 9.43 -0.19
CA GLU A 234 18.93 8.65 -1.35
C GLU A 234 18.63 9.30 -2.73
N ILE A 235 17.98 10.48 -2.75
CA ILE A 235 17.60 11.18 -4.01
C ILE A 235 18.44 12.43 -4.29
N VAL A 236 19.18 12.98 -3.32
CA VAL A 236 19.81 14.31 -3.47
C VAL A 236 21.29 14.27 -3.88
N ASP A 237 22.00 13.15 -3.72
CA ASP A 237 23.41 13.07 -4.12
C ASP A 237 23.61 12.30 -5.43
N ARG A 238 23.47 13.03 -6.56
CA ARG A 238 24.18 12.83 -7.84
C ARG A 238 23.74 13.88 -8.87
N VAL A 239 24.27 15.08 -8.73
CA VAL A 239 24.56 15.99 -9.86
C VAL A 239 26.03 15.81 -10.23
#